data_AF-A0A9R0R880-F1
#
_entry.id   AF-A0A9R0R880-F1
#
_cell.length_a   1.000
_cell.length_b   1.000
_cell.length_c   1.000
_cell.angle_alpha   90.00
_cell.angle_beta   90.00
_cell.angle_gamma   90.00
#
_symmetry.space_group_name_H-M   'P 1'
#
loop_
_entity.id
_entity.type
_entity.pdbx_description
1 polymer ?
#
loop_
_entity_poly.entity_id
_entity_poly.type
_entity_poly.pdbx_seq_one_letter_code
_entity_poly.pdbx_strand_id
1 'polypeptide(L)'
;MATAAGGGSMMTREQLLHLFSRFSFLTSLPEFKDRIADAVSDKQEAVAVTTEVQEEILREMGIDPGFGISCLGKVNVVYENDMDLMIKFYQFVAKEEMAIDEAELEPLEFAEKMHTQQELQQQQLEMLVQIRKYSPESQSVILETLRKQLESADFDTSASILTPERIQEIVEK
;
A
#
# COMPACT_ATOMS: atom_id res chain seq x y z
N MET A 1 32.37 -7.31 -24.30
CA MET A 1 31.48 -6.33 -23.64
C MET A 1 30.42 -7.10 -22.88
N ALA A 2 30.49 -7.07 -21.56
CA ALA A 2 29.43 -7.50 -20.65
C ALA A 2 29.71 -6.79 -19.31
N THR A 3 29.36 -5.51 -19.24
CA THR A 3 29.26 -4.77 -17.98
C THR A 3 27.83 -4.96 -17.48
N ALA A 4 27.59 -6.03 -16.73
CA ALA A 4 26.35 -6.17 -15.98
C ALA A 4 26.54 -5.53 -14.60
N ALA A 5 25.85 -4.41 -14.45
CA ALA A 5 25.49 -3.61 -13.28
C ALA A 5 25.98 -4.09 -11.89
N GLY A 6 26.61 -3.16 -11.17
CA GLY A 6 27.17 -3.37 -9.84
C GLY A 6 26.13 -3.73 -8.76
N GLY A 7 26.64 -4.30 -7.67
CA GLY A 7 25.90 -4.57 -6.45
C GLY A 7 25.32 -3.31 -5.83
N GLY A 8 24.09 -2.98 -6.21
CA GLY A 8 23.26 -2.02 -5.49
C GLY A 8 22.62 -2.72 -4.30
N SER A 9 22.58 -2.06 -3.13
CA SER A 9 21.89 -2.61 -1.95
C SER A 9 20.37 -2.63 -2.07
N MET A 10 19.83 -2.28 -3.24
CA MET A 10 18.41 -2.06 -3.49
C MET A 10 18.08 -2.25 -4.99
N MET A 11 16.86 -2.70 -5.30
CA MET A 11 16.28 -2.66 -6.64
C MET A 11 16.11 -1.22 -7.14
N THR A 12 16.24 -0.99 -8.45
CA THR A 12 16.01 0.35 -9.03
C THR A 12 14.52 0.72 -9.02
N ARG A 13 14.25 2.02 -9.19
CA ARG A 13 12.90 2.55 -9.34
C ARG A 13 12.11 1.84 -10.44
N GLU A 14 12.73 1.64 -11.61
CA GLU A 14 12.09 1.00 -12.76
C GLU A 14 11.78 -0.48 -12.47
N GLN A 15 12.67 -1.16 -11.76
CA GLN A 15 12.45 -2.54 -11.34
C GLN A 15 11.27 -2.65 -10.37
N LEU A 16 11.19 -1.76 -9.37
CA LEU A 16 10.07 -1.71 -8.43
C LEU A 16 8.74 -1.42 -9.14
N LEU A 17 8.71 -0.41 -10.02
CA LEU A 17 7.50 -0.08 -10.78
C LEU A 17 7.06 -1.22 -11.69
N HIS A 18 8.00 -1.94 -12.31
CA HIS A 18 7.68 -3.13 -13.10
C HIS A 18 7.05 -4.22 -12.23
N LEU A 19 7.65 -4.53 -11.09
CA LEU A 19 7.11 -5.50 -10.12
C LEU A 19 5.68 -5.13 -9.71
N PHE A 20 5.46 -3.89 -9.29
CA PHE A 20 4.13 -3.42 -8.85
C PHE A 20 3.08 -3.55 -9.95
N SER A 21 3.43 -3.14 -11.17
CA SER A 21 2.51 -3.20 -12.31
C SER A 21 2.21 -4.63 -12.72
N ARG A 22 3.22 -5.50 -12.75
CA ARG A 22 3.07 -6.90 -13.16
C ARG A 22 2.27 -7.68 -12.13
N PHE A 23 2.54 -7.45 -10.84
CA PHE A 23 1.79 -8.06 -9.74
C PHE A 23 0.32 -7.66 -9.80
N SER A 24 0.02 -6.36 -9.90
CA SER A 24 -1.35 -5.85 -10.02
C SER A 24 -2.12 -6.44 -11.22
N PHE A 25 -1.43 -6.65 -12.34
CA PHE A 25 -2.02 -7.33 -13.50
C PHE A 25 -2.32 -8.80 -13.18
N LEU A 26 -1.34 -9.55 -12.69
CA LEU A 26 -1.50 -10.98 -12.42
C LEU A 26 -2.57 -11.25 -11.36
N THR A 27 -2.63 -10.44 -10.29
CA THR A 27 -3.63 -10.62 -9.23
C THR A 27 -5.05 -10.24 -9.65
N SER A 28 -5.22 -9.55 -10.77
CA SER A 28 -6.54 -9.27 -11.35
C SER A 28 -7.09 -10.40 -12.22
N LEU A 29 -6.26 -11.37 -12.58
CA LEU A 29 -6.63 -12.48 -13.46
C LEU A 29 -7.50 -13.51 -12.72
N PRO A 30 -8.55 -14.07 -13.36
CA PRO A 30 -9.34 -15.15 -12.77
C PRO A 30 -8.48 -16.35 -12.36
N GLU A 31 -7.46 -16.70 -13.15
CA GLU A 31 -6.57 -17.83 -12.87
C GLU A 31 -5.80 -17.66 -11.56
N PHE A 32 -5.46 -16.41 -11.21
CA PHE A 32 -4.85 -16.12 -9.92
C PHE A 32 -5.87 -16.27 -8.78
N LYS A 33 -7.10 -15.79 -8.97
CA LYS A 33 -8.18 -15.91 -7.98
C LYS A 33 -8.49 -17.36 -7.65
N ASP A 34 -8.56 -18.21 -8.68
CA ASP A 34 -8.73 -19.65 -8.50
C ASP A 34 -7.53 -20.25 -7.75
N ARG A 35 -6.29 -19.89 -8.15
CA ARG A 35 -5.06 -20.37 -7.50
C ARG A 35 -5.01 -20.05 -6.01
N ILE A 36 -5.32 -18.82 -5.61
CA ILE A 36 -5.24 -18.41 -4.19
C ILE A 36 -6.38 -19.01 -3.37
N ALA A 37 -7.59 -19.12 -3.93
CA ALA A 37 -8.73 -19.75 -3.27
C ALA A 37 -8.50 -21.26 -3.04
N ASP A 38 -7.95 -21.96 -4.04
CA ASP A 38 -7.57 -23.38 -3.92
C ASP A 38 -6.52 -23.58 -2.82
N ALA A 39 -5.50 -22.70 -2.75
CA ALA A 39 -4.46 -22.76 -1.73
C ALA A 39 -5.02 -22.54 -0.31
N VAL A 40 -5.92 -21.58 -0.12
CA VAL A 40 -6.60 -21.33 1.17
C VAL A 40 -7.46 -22.52 1.56
N SER A 41 -8.19 -23.12 0.61
CA SER A 41 -8.96 -24.36 0.82
C SER A 41 -8.05 -25.52 1.27
N ASP A 42 -6.84 -25.58 0.74
CA ASP A 42 -5.79 -26.53 1.12
C ASP A 42 -5.03 -26.14 2.41
N LYS A 43 -5.51 -25.12 3.14
CA LYS A 43 -4.96 -24.60 4.41
C LYS A 43 -3.57 -23.97 4.28
N GLN A 44 -3.22 -23.49 3.10
CA GLN A 44 -2.06 -22.63 2.91
C GLN A 44 -2.44 -21.18 3.23
N GLU A 45 -1.44 -20.38 3.63
CA GLU A 45 -1.67 -18.96 3.88
C GLU A 45 -1.75 -18.23 2.53
N ALA A 46 -2.75 -17.36 2.35
CA ALA A 46 -2.94 -16.61 1.10
C ALA A 46 -1.70 -15.74 0.77
N VAL A 47 -1.03 -15.22 1.80
CA VAL A 47 0.22 -14.45 1.67
C VAL A 47 1.37 -15.27 1.05
N ALA A 48 1.38 -16.61 1.23
CA ALA A 48 2.38 -17.45 0.59
C ALA A 48 2.19 -17.44 -0.94
N VAL A 49 0.95 -17.47 -1.41
CA VAL A 49 0.62 -17.42 -2.84
C VAL A 49 0.97 -16.05 -3.43
N THR A 50 0.66 -14.95 -2.74
CA THR A 50 1.06 -13.62 -3.22
C THR A 50 2.57 -13.46 -3.24
N THR A 51 3.27 -14.00 -2.23
CA THR A 51 4.74 -14.04 -2.20
C THR A 51 5.28 -14.83 -3.39
N GLU A 52 4.75 -16.02 -3.70
CA GLU A 52 5.17 -16.82 -4.86
C GLU A 52 5.03 -16.03 -6.17
N VAL A 53 3.94 -15.28 -6.37
CA VAL A 53 3.76 -14.42 -7.54
C VAL A 53 4.82 -13.31 -7.57
N GLN A 54 5.15 -12.69 -6.44
CA GLN A 54 6.24 -11.71 -6.38
C GLN A 54 7.58 -12.37 -6.77
N GLU A 55 7.86 -13.57 -6.28
CA GLU A 55 9.07 -14.31 -6.64
C GLU A 55 9.13 -14.71 -8.12
N GLU A 56 8.02 -15.13 -8.72
CA GLU A 56 7.90 -15.43 -10.15
C GLU A 56 8.28 -14.20 -10.99
N ILE A 57 7.70 -13.03 -10.67
CA ILE A 57 8.01 -11.77 -11.36
C ILE A 57 9.48 -11.39 -11.19
N LEU A 58 10.02 -11.52 -9.97
CA LEU A 58 11.43 -11.22 -9.71
C LEU A 58 12.35 -12.12 -10.54
N ARG A 59 12.04 -13.43 -10.66
CA ARG A 59 12.78 -14.36 -11.53
C ARG A 59 12.67 -13.98 -13.01
N GLU A 60 11.50 -13.58 -13.48
CA GLU A 60 11.29 -13.08 -14.86
C GLU A 60 12.19 -11.87 -15.16
N MET A 61 12.39 -11.00 -14.16
CA MET A 61 13.27 -9.83 -14.26
C MET A 61 14.77 -10.15 -14.12
N GLY A 62 15.13 -11.41 -13.85
CA GLY A 62 16.51 -11.82 -13.55
C GLY A 62 17.01 -11.37 -12.17
N ILE A 63 16.10 -11.15 -11.23
CA ILE A 63 16.39 -10.73 -9.85
C ILE A 63 16.23 -11.92 -8.92
N ASP A 64 17.17 -12.08 -7.98
CA ASP A 64 17.05 -13.07 -6.91
C ASP A 64 15.84 -12.76 -6.02
N PRO A 65 14.89 -13.69 -5.81
CA PRO A 65 13.70 -13.44 -5.02
C PRO A 65 13.99 -13.01 -3.58
N GLY A 66 14.95 -13.65 -2.90
CA GLY A 66 15.32 -13.29 -1.53
C GLY A 66 15.83 -11.86 -1.44
N PHE A 67 16.68 -11.44 -2.39
CA PHE A 67 17.10 -10.06 -2.52
C PHE A 67 15.92 -9.12 -2.79
N GLY A 68 15.05 -9.43 -3.76
CA GLY A 68 13.95 -8.57 -4.14
C GLY A 68 12.91 -8.36 -3.04
N ILE A 69 12.52 -9.43 -2.35
CA ILE A 69 11.63 -9.35 -1.18
C ILE A 69 12.28 -8.54 -0.06
N SER A 70 13.59 -8.73 0.19
CA SER A 70 14.30 -7.91 1.18
C SER A 70 14.38 -6.43 0.80
N CYS A 71 14.29 -6.09 -0.49
CA CYS A 71 14.22 -4.72 -0.97
C CYS A 71 12.84 -4.10 -0.66
N LEU A 72 11.74 -4.85 -0.84
CA LEU A 72 10.39 -4.35 -0.55
C LEU A 72 10.27 -3.80 0.88
N GLY A 73 10.84 -4.50 1.87
CA GLY A 73 10.89 -4.05 3.27
C GLY A 73 11.76 -2.81 3.54
N LYS A 74 12.45 -2.27 2.53
CA LYS A 74 13.33 -1.08 2.63
C LYS A 74 12.88 0.07 1.73
N VAL A 75 11.82 -0.11 0.92
CA VAL A 75 11.36 0.91 -0.04
C VAL A 75 11.05 2.22 0.66
N ASN A 76 10.33 2.17 1.78
CA ASN A 76 9.97 3.33 2.59
C ASN A 76 11.15 4.06 3.23
N VAL A 77 12.32 3.43 3.33
CA VAL A 77 13.55 4.06 3.86
C VAL A 77 14.41 4.62 2.72
N VAL A 78 14.60 3.84 1.65
CA VAL A 78 15.50 4.21 0.56
C VAL A 78 14.87 5.25 -0.38
N TYR A 79 13.55 5.19 -0.56
CA TYR A 79 12.80 6.02 -1.51
C TYR A 79 11.78 6.94 -0.85
N GLU A 80 11.95 7.27 0.44
CA GLU A 80 11.02 8.12 1.21
C GLU A 80 10.70 9.46 0.52
N ASN A 81 11.66 10.01 -0.24
CA ASN A 81 11.53 11.30 -0.92
C ASN A 81 10.95 11.20 -2.35
N ASP A 82 10.80 9.99 -2.92
CA ASP A 82 10.15 9.78 -4.22
C ASP A 82 8.66 9.48 -4.00
N MET A 83 7.87 10.56 -3.85
CA MET A 83 6.44 10.45 -3.56
C MET A 83 5.65 9.65 -4.60
N ASP A 84 6.01 9.76 -5.88
CA ASP A 84 5.34 9.01 -6.95
C ASP A 84 5.58 7.50 -6.80
N LEU A 85 6.82 7.12 -6.50
CA LEU A 85 7.15 5.72 -6.23
C LEU A 85 6.48 5.23 -4.94
N MET A 86 6.47 6.04 -3.87
CA MET A 86 5.82 5.68 -2.60
C MET A 86 4.32 5.46 -2.77
N ILE A 87 3.64 6.32 -3.54
CA ILE A 87 2.22 6.12 -3.88
C ILE A 87 2.03 4.77 -4.59
N LYS A 88 2.89 4.43 -5.56
CA LYS A 88 2.82 3.15 -6.27
C LYS A 88 3.12 1.95 -5.38
N PHE A 89 4.04 2.09 -4.43
CA PHE A 89 4.36 1.06 -3.45
C PHE A 89 3.17 0.79 -2.52
N TYR A 90 2.54 1.83 -1.94
CA TYR A 90 1.36 1.62 -1.09
C TYR A 90 0.15 1.11 -1.88
N GLN A 91 -0.01 1.49 -3.15
CA GLN A 91 -1.01 0.89 -4.04
C GLN A 91 -0.75 -0.61 -4.26
N PHE A 92 0.51 -1.01 -4.40
CA PHE A 92 0.91 -2.39 -4.54
C PHE A 92 0.60 -3.20 -3.26
N VAL A 93 1.00 -2.69 -2.08
CA VAL A 93 0.69 -3.34 -0.78
C VAL A 93 -0.83 -3.46 -0.60
N ALA A 94 -1.60 -2.40 -0.87
CA ALA A 94 -3.05 -2.47 -0.77
C ALA A 94 -3.67 -3.51 -1.73
N LYS A 95 -3.08 -3.72 -2.91
CA LYS A 95 -3.54 -4.75 -3.86
C LYS A 95 -3.21 -6.17 -3.41
N GLU A 96 -2.08 -6.36 -2.73
CA GLU A 96 -1.75 -7.64 -2.09
C GLU A 96 -2.74 -7.95 -0.97
N GLU A 97 -2.97 -7.01 -0.04
CA GLU A 97 -3.94 -7.17 1.05
C GLU A 97 -5.35 -7.47 0.52
N MET A 98 -5.81 -6.75 -0.51
CA MET A 98 -7.11 -7.00 -1.13
C MET A 98 -7.22 -8.41 -1.73
N ALA A 99 -6.15 -8.92 -2.34
CA ALA A 99 -6.13 -10.26 -2.93
C ALA A 99 -6.15 -11.35 -1.85
N ILE A 100 -5.46 -11.13 -0.73
CA ILE A 100 -5.49 -11.99 0.45
C ILE A 100 -6.89 -11.99 1.07
N ASP A 101 -7.45 -10.80 1.33
CA ASP A 101 -8.79 -10.64 1.89
C ASP A 101 -9.87 -11.30 1.03
N GLU A 102 -9.81 -11.15 -0.30
CA GLU A 102 -10.76 -11.76 -1.23
C GLU A 102 -10.71 -13.30 -1.17
N ALA A 103 -9.55 -13.87 -0.85
CA ALA A 103 -9.35 -15.32 -0.77
C ALA A 103 -9.70 -15.90 0.61
N GLU A 104 -9.47 -15.15 1.69
CA GLU A 104 -9.64 -15.62 3.06
C GLU A 104 -11.03 -15.35 3.65
N LEU A 105 -11.68 -14.26 3.23
CA LEU A 105 -12.97 -13.84 3.77
C LEU A 105 -14.14 -14.43 2.99
N GLU A 106 -15.26 -14.63 3.69
CA GLU A 106 -16.51 -14.93 3.00
C GLU A 106 -16.96 -13.73 2.15
N PRO A 107 -17.67 -13.94 1.03
CA PRO A 107 -18.01 -12.86 0.10
C PRO A 107 -18.72 -11.65 0.74
N LEU A 108 -19.53 -11.89 1.77
CA LEU A 108 -20.21 -10.83 2.51
C LEU A 108 -19.23 -10.04 3.40
N GLU A 109 -18.37 -10.73 4.13
CA GLU A 109 -17.36 -10.12 5.01
C GLU A 109 -16.37 -9.29 4.20
N PHE A 110 -15.95 -9.81 3.04
CA PHE A 110 -15.12 -9.07 2.09
C PHE A 110 -15.82 -7.81 1.59
N ALA A 111 -17.09 -7.91 1.18
CA ALA A 111 -17.86 -6.76 0.69
C ALA A 111 -18.03 -5.67 1.78
N GLU A 112 -18.30 -6.07 3.03
CA GLU A 112 -18.41 -5.15 4.16
C GLU A 112 -17.06 -4.46 4.48
N LYS A 113 -15.96 -5.22 4.47
CA LYS A 113 -14.60 -4.67 4.65
C LYS A 113 -14.27 -3.66 3.56
N MET A 114 -14.53 -4.00 2.30
CA MET A 114 -14.28 -3.11 1.16
C MET A 114 -15.15 -1.84 1.22
N HIS A 115 -16.41 -1.96 1.61
CA HIS A 115 -17.31 -0.81 1.79
C HIS A 115 -16.78 0.14 2.88
N THR A 116 -16.44 -0.40 4.04
CA THR A 116 -15.91 0.36 5.18
C THR A 116 -14.61 1.08 4.81
N GLN A 117 -13.71 0.39 4.10
CA GLN A 117 -12.46 0.98 3.61
C GLN A 117 -12.73 2.11 2.60
N GLN A 118 -13.69 1.93 1.68
CA GLN A 118 -14.05 2.94 0.70
C GLN A 118 -14.66 4.19 1.36
N GLU A 119 -15.55 4.02 2.35
CA GLU A 119 -16.11 5.14 3.11
C GLU A 119 -15.03 5.93 3.85
N LEU A 120 -14.08 5.23 4.48
CA LEU A 120 -12.96 5.86 5.17
C LEU A 120 -12.07 6.67 4.21
N GLN A 121 -11.73 6.11 3.04
CA GLN A 121 -10.96 6.82 2.02
C GLN A 121 -11.70 8.06 1.50
N GLN A 122 -13.01 7.98 1.33
CA GLN A 122 -13.85 9.10 0.92
C GLN A 122 -13.82 10.21 1.99
N GLN A 123 -13.93 9.86 3.26
CA GLN A 123 -13.83 10.82 4.37
C GLN A 123 -12.43 11.48 4.44
N GLN A 124 -11.35 10.71 4.26
CA GLN A 124 -9.99 11.25 4.19
C GLN A 124 -9.83 12.24 3.04
N LEU A 125 -10.37 11.93 1.86
CA LEU A 125 -10.32 12.82 0.70
C LEU A 125 -11.09 14.12 0.96
N GLU A 126 -12.30 14.03 1.52
CA GLU A 126 -13.10 15.20 1.88
C GLU A 126 -12.38 16.08 2.88
N MET A 127 -11.78 15.48 3.92
CA MET A 127 -10.94 16.18 4.89
C MET A 127 -9.79 16.93 4.21
N LEU A 128 -9.03 16.28 3.32
CA LEU A 128 -7.94 16.93 2.58
C LEU A 128 -8.44 18.09 1.69
N VAL A 129 -9.62 17.95 1.10
CA VAL A 129 -10.27 19.03 0.33
C VAL A 129 -10.65 20.21 1.25
N GLN A 130 -11.10 19.95 2.47
CA GLN A 130 -11.36 21.01 3.46
C GLN A 130 -10.06 21.70 3.90
N ILE A 131 -9.02 20.93 4.21
CA ILE A 131 -7.70 21.45 4.63
C ILE A 131 -7.12 22.39 3.57
N ARG A 132 -7.28 22.06 2.29
CA ARG A 132 -6.79 22.89 1.17
C ARG A 132 -7.35 24.33 1.16
N LYS A 133 -8.46 24.60 1.85
CA LYS A 133 -9.09 25.94 1.92
C LYS A 133 -8.32 26.92 2.80
N TYR A 134 -7.44 26.44 3.67
CA TYR A 134 -6.68 27.26 4.62
C TYR A 134 -5.31 27.68 4.07
N SER A 135 -4.62 28.60 4.77
CA SER A 135 -3.26 29.02 4.38
C SER A 135 -2.25 27.88 4.54
N PRO A 136 -1.10 27.91 3.84
CA PRO A 136 -0.06 26.88 3.97
C PRO A 136 0.41 26.65 5.42
N GLU A 137 0.48 27.70 6.23
CA GLU A 137 0.86 27.62 7.64
C GLU A 137 -0.20 26.86 8.45
N SER A 138 -1.48 27.20 8.25
CA SER A 138 -2.60 26.49 8.87
C SER A 138 -2.68 25.04 8.41
N GLN A 139 -2.48 24.77 7.11
CA GLN A 139 -2.43 23.41 6.56
C GLN A 139 -1.36 22.57 7.26
N SER A 140 -0.16 23.14 7.44
CA SER A 140 0.94 22.48 8.15
C SER A 140 0.57 22.14 9.59
N VAL A 141 -0.06 23.06 10.32
CA VAL A 141 -0.50 22.82 11.70
C VAL A 141 -1.57 21.73 11.77
N ILE A 142 -2.52 21.71 10.83
CA ILE A 142 -3.57 20.69 10.77
C ILE A 142 -2.96 19.31 10.49
N LEU A 143 -2.08 19.20 9.49
CA LEU A 143 -1.43 17.94 9.12
C LEU A 143 -0.51 17.42 10.22
N GLU A 144 0.22 18.30 10.90
CA GLU A 144 1.04 17.95 12.06
C GLU A 144 0.20 17.46 13.24
N THR A 145 -0.99 18.05 13.44
CA THR A 145 -1.94 17.58 14.45
C THR A 145 -2.50 16.20 14.10
N LEU A 146 -2.86 15.98 12.83
CA LEU A 146 -3.31 14.67 12.34
C LEU A 146 -2.21 13.62 12.52
N ARG A 147 -0.97 13.95 12.19
CA ARG A 147 0.19 13.07 12.38
C ARG A 147 0.33 12.65 13.86
N LYS A 148 0.29 13.60 14.79
CA LYS A 148 0.36 13.30 16.23
C LYS A 148 -0.81 12.43 16.70
N GLN A 149 -2.01 12.64 16.16
CA GLN A 149 -3.17 11.82 16.45
C GLN A 149 -2.93 10.36 16.01
N LEU A 150 -2.44 10.16 14.79
CA LEU A 150 -2.06 8.83 14.28
C LEU A 150 -0.96 8.18 15.12
N GLU A 151 0.12 8.91 15.43
CA GLU A 151 1.21 8.40 16.28
C GLU A 151 0.70 8.00 17.67
N SER A 152 -0.23 8.77 18.25
CA SER A 152 -0.83 8.44 19.56
C SER A 152 -1.78 7.24 19.53
N ALA A 153 -2.29 6.90 18.35
CA ALA A 153 -3.19 5.78 18.11
C ALA A 153 -2.49 4.57 17.48
N ASP A 154 -1.15 4.51 17.55
CA ASP A 154 -0.34 3.45 16.94
C ASP A 154 -0.65 3.22 15.45
N PHE A 155 -0.91 4.32 14.73
CA PHE A 155 -1.26 4.34 13.31
C PHE A 155 -2.57 3.60 12.95
N ASP A 156 -3.49 3.43 13.91
CA ASP A 156 -4.84 2.95 13.64
C ASP A 156 -5.54 3.84 12.60
N THR A 157 -6.06 3.23 11.53
CA THR A 157 -6.67 3.95 10.41
C THR A 157 -7.96 4.67 10.82
N SER A 158 -8.65 4.22 11.87
CA SER A 158 -9.81 4.94 12.42
C SER A 158 -9.44 6.33 12.97
N ALA A 159 -8.19 6.54 13.38
CA ALA A 159 -7.67 7.82 13.86
C ALA A 159 -7.20 8.76 12.73
N SER A 160 -7.41 8.40 11.46
CA SER A 160 -6.96 9.17 10.29
C SER A 160 -7.89 10.31 9.86
N ILE A 161 -8.97 10.56 10.61
CA ILE A 161 -9.99 11.56 10.28
C ILE A 161 -10.00 12.70 11.30
N LEU A 162 -10.06 13.94 10.81
CA LEU A 162 -10.42 15.14 11.55
C LEU A 162 -11.76 15.66 11.04
N THR A 163 -12.69 15.94 11.95
CA THR A 163 -13.95 16.57 11.58
C THR A 163 -13.73 18.03 11.17
N PRO A 164 -14.63 18.63 10.37
CA PRO A 164 -14.53 20.04 10.00
C PRO A 164 -14.43 20.98 11.21
N GLU A 165 -15.16 20.68 12.29
CA GLU A 165 -15.14 21.44 13.53
C GLU A 165 -13.75 21.37 14.17
N ARG A 166 -13.15 20.18 14.18
CA ARG A 166 -11.80 20.00 14.72
C ARG A 166 -10.74 20.72 13.90
N ILE A 167 -10.88 20.74 12.57
CA ILE A 167 -9.99 21.51 11.69
C ILE A 167 -10.09 23.00 12.01
N GLN A 168 -11.32 23.52 12.17
CA GLN A 168 -11.53 24.92 12.52
C GLN A 168 -10.93 25.28 13.88
N GLU A 169 -11.13 24.45 14.90
CA GLU A 169 -10.51 24.62 16.22
C GLU A 169 -8.98 24.67 16.18
N ILE A 170 -8.34 23.94 15.27
CA ILE A 170 -6.88 23.93 15.12
C ILE A 170 -6.39 25.25 14.52
N VAL A 171 -7.14 25.82 13.58
CA VAL A 171 -6.77 27.06 12.87
C VAL A 171 -7.05 28.31 13.70
N GLU A 172 -8.06 28.29 14.56
CA GLU A 172 -8.44 29.43 15.41
C GLU A 172 -7.60 29.56 16.69
N LYS A 173 -6.72 28.60 16.97
CA LYS A 173 -5.77 28.62 18.09
C LYS A 173 -4.45 29.31 17.73
#